data_AF-A0A536XA78-F1
#
_entry.id   AF-A0A536XA78-F1
#
_cell.length_a   1.000
_cell.length_b   1.000
_cell.length_c   1.000
_cell.angle_alpha   90.00
_cell.angle_beta   90.00
_cell.angle_gamma   90.00
#
_symmetry.space_group_name_H-M   'P 1'
#
loop_
_entity.id
_entity.type
_entity.pdbx_description
1 polymer ?
#
loop_
_entity_poly.entity_id
_entity_poly.type
_entity_poly.pdbx_seq_one_letter_code
_entity_poly.pdbx_strand_id
1 'polypeptide(L)'
;MRRLALLLWLGGGLATAHAADTIEGYWQDTERRILYSPDAPPGYVYGGWTEVDQQQTYPAAKQIRRSGSGYELVDLLYDDEEQIKVVHAGDGGIDFVRTNRLSGCATSHSCVLDQADALFCTLETRCPQAGTEQVLWRGEERYARRVSCERDGKRQQQGIPVRCR
;
A
#
# COMPACT_ATOMS: atom_id res chain seq x y z
N MET A 1 -11.76 44.77 50.40
CA MET A 1 -11.60 45.00 48.94
C MET A 1 -10.83 43.82 48.36
N ARG A 2 -11.42 43.11 47.39
CA ARG A 2 -10.86 41.96 46.66
C ARG A 2 -9.67 42.40 45.79
N ARG A 3 -8.58 41.64 45.76
CA ARG A 3 -7.65 41.62 44.62
C ARG A 3 -7.38 40.17 44.23
N LEU A 4 -8.03 39.76 43.13
CA LEU A 4 -7.71 38.59 42.33
C LEU A 4 -6.32 38.81 41.71
N ALA A 5 -5.42 37.84 41.82
CA ALA A 5 -4.27 37.71 40.94
C ALA A 5 -4.55 36.52 40.01
N LEU A 6 -4.74 36.82 38.72
CA LEU A 6 -4.94 35.86 37.65
C LEU A 6 -3.61 35.13 37.37
N LEU A 7 -3.63 33.80 37.50
CA LEU A 7 -2.66 32.90 36.89
C LEU A 7 -3.00 32.76 35.40
N LEU A 8 -2.12 33.24 34.54
CA LEU A 8 -2.13 32.93 33.10
C LEU A 8 -0.90 32.06 32.79
N TRP A 9 -1.06 30.76 33.03
CA TRP A 9 -0.18 29.75 32.47
C TRP A 9 -0.47 29.65 30.97
N LEU A 10 0.37 30.30 30.16
CA LEU A 10 0.46 30.08 28.72
C LEU A 10 1.11 28.70 28.48
N GLY A 11 0.34 27.64 28.75
CA GLY A 11 0.61 26.30 28.26
C GLY A 11 0.26 26.26 26.78
N GLY A 12 1.12 26.82 25.93
CA GLY A 12 1.07 26.62 24.49
C GLY A 12 1.40 25.17 24.19
N GLY A 13 0.40 24.30 24.25
CA GLY A 13 0.50 22.95 23.74
C GLY A 13 0.87 23.04 22.26
N LEU A 14 2.07 22.58 21.93
CA LEU A 14 2.42 22.19 20.58
C LEU A 14 1.39 21.14 20.18
N ALA A 15 0.38 21.54 19.40
CA ALA A 15 -0.50 20.61 18.73
C ALA A 15 0.38 19.80 17.78
N THR A 16 0.81 18.61 18.23
CA THR A 16 1.34 17.59 17.35
C THR A 16 0.25 17.33 16.33
N ALA A 17 0.45 17.79 15.09
CA ALA A 17 -0.41 17.42 13.98
C ALA A 17 -0.45 15.89 13.96
N HIS A 18 -1.57 15.29 14.35
CA HIS A 18 -1.78 13.87 14.13
C HIS A 18 -1.62 13.66 12.62
N ALA A 19 -0.70 12.78 12.23
CA ALA A 19 -0.67 12.24 10.88
C ALA A 19 -2.10 11.75 10.60
N ALA A 20 -2.71 12.32 9.57
CA ALA A 20 -4.13 12.13 9.32
C ALA A 20 -4.44 10.62 9.17
N ASP A 21 -5.50 10.16 9.82
CA ASP A 21 -6.05 8.80 9.72
C ASP A 21 -6.69 8.55 8.34
N THR A 22 -5.92 8.77 7.28
CA THR A 22 -6.36 8.67 5.87
C THR A 22 -5.46 7.72 5.12
N ILE A 23 -6.04 6.84 4.32
CA ILE A 23 -5.28 6.02 3.37
C ILE A 23 -4.63 6.83 2.23
N GLU A 24 -4.95 8.10 2.05
CA GLU A 24 -4.35 8.95 1.01
C GLU A 24 -2.84 9.10 1.22
N GLY A 25 -2.03 8.76 0.23
CA GLY A 25 -0.58 8.89 0.29
C GLY A 25 0.15 7.93 -0.63
N TYR A 26 1.49 7.93 -0.49
CA TYR A 26 2.37 6.97 -1.12
C TYR A 26 2.76 5.91 -0.10
N TRP A 27 2.62 4.65 -0.52
CA TRP A 27 2.80 3.48 0.32
C TRP A 27 3.83 2.57 -0.31
N GLN A 28 4.81 2.16 0.46
CA GLN A 28 5.91 1.31 0.01
C GLN A 28 5.88 -0.01 0.76
N ASP A 29 5.87 -1.14 0.03
CA ASP A 29 5.99 -2.47 0.63
C ASP A 29 7.31 -2.59 1.41
N THR A 30 7.22 -3.14 2.61
CA THR A 30 8.31 -3.30 3.58
C THR A 30 8.56 -4.76 3.90
N GLU A 31 7.50 -5.56 3.97
CA GLU A 31 7.58 -6.98 4.30
C GLU A 31 6.45 -7.72 3.62
N ARG A 32 6.74 -8.93 3.18
CA ARG A 32 5.76 -9.84 2.59
C ARG A 32 5.75 -11.19 3.29
N ARG A 33 4.60 -11.83 3.31
CA ARG A 33 4.40 -13.17 3.84
C ARG A 33 3.60 -14.01 2.86
N ILE A 34 4.19 -15.09 2.36
CA ILE A 34 3.49 -16.04 1.49
C ILE A 34 2.75 -17.04 2.36
N LEU A 35 1.46 -17.22 2.08
CA LEU A 35 0.58 -18.17 2.78
C LEU A 35 0.26 -19.40 1.94
N TYR A 36 0.32 -19.27 0.62
CA TYR A 36 0.06 -20.38 -0.30
C TYR A 36 0.61 -20.10 -1.69
N SER A 37 1.19 -21.12 -2.34
CA SER A 37 1.45 -21.15 -3.79
C SER A 37 1.59 -22.61 -4.26
N PRO A 38 0.94 -23.04 -5.35
CA PRO A 38 1.10 -24.40 -5.86
C PRO A 38 2.51 -24.63 -6.45
N ASP A 39 3.22 -23.56 -6.81
CA ASP A 39 4.56 -23.61 -7.41
C ASP A 39 5.69 -23.53 -6.37
N ALA A 40 5.36 -23.52 -5.07
CA ALA A 40 6.38 -23.48 -4.03
C ALA A 40 7.23 -24.76 -4.05
N PRO A 41 8.56 -24.66 -3.90
CA PRO A 41 9.43 -25.81 -3.89
C PRO A 41 9.11 -26.76 -2.72
N PRO A 42 9.39 -28.06 -2.85
CA PRO A 42 9.26 -29.00 -1.74
C PRO A 42 10.01 -28.50 -0.49
N GLY A 43 9.33 -28.49 0.66
CA GLY A 43 9.91 -28.02 1.92
C GLY A 43 9.82 -26.51 2.17
N TYR A 44 9.17 -25.74 1.28
CA TYR A 44 8.90 -24.33 1.54
C TYR A 44 8.10 -24.15 2.84
N VAL A 45 8.55 -23.23 3.69
CA VAL A 45 7.88 -22.89 4.95
C VAL A 45 7.07 -21.62 4.75
N TYR A 46 5.75 -21.76 4.76
CA TYR A 46 4.82 -20.63 4.66
C TYR A 46 4.71 -19.87 5.98
N GLY A 47 4.25 -18.62 5.88
CA GLY A 47 3.87 -17.82 7.05
C GLY A 47 5.02 -17.02 7.68
N GLY A 48 6.24 -17.08 7.14
CA GLY A 48 7.33 -16.20 7.54
C GLY A 48 7.22 -14.81 6.89
N TRP A 49 7.43 -13.76 7.68
CA TRP A 49 7.64 -12.40 7.15
C TRP A 49 9.04 -12.29 6.56
N THR A 50 9.13 -11.73 5.36
CA THR A 50 10.38 -11.48 4.66
C THR A 50 10.45 -10.00 4.31
N GLU A 51 11.50 -9.31 4.75
CA GLU A 51 11.76 -7.92 4.39
C GLU A 51 11.93 -7.79 2.86
N VAL A 52 11.35 -6.72 2.30
CA VAL A 52 11.50 -6.37 0.90
C VAL A 52 12.69 -5.43 0.77
N ASP A 53 13.54 -5.66 -0.23
CA ASP A 53 14.67 -4.79 -0.52
C ASP A 53 14.17 -3.41 -0.97
N GLN A 54 14.36 -2.43 -0.08
CA GLN A 54 13.91 -1.05 -0.27
C GLN A 54 14.74 -0.28 -1.32
N GLN A 55 15.82 -0.86 -1.84
CA GLN A 55 16.69 -0.25 -2.84
C GLN A 55 16.36 -0.66 -4.29
N GLN A 56 15.38 -1.56 -4.49
CA GLN A 56 14.98 -1.99 -5.83
C GLN A 56 14.42 -0.81 -6.66
N THR A 57 14.71 -0.82 -7.97
CA THR A 57 14.34 0.25 -8.93
C THR A 57 12.83 0.53 -8.97
N TYR A 58 12.03 -0.44 -8.53
CA TYR A 58 10.59 -0.33 -8.39
C TYR A 58 10.18 -0.95 -7.05
N PRO A 59 10.15 -0.19 -5.95
CA PRO A 59 9.45 -0.68 -4.78
C PRO A 59 8.00 -0.94 -5.19
N ALA A 60 7.42 -2.07 -4.75
CA ALA A 60 5.99 -2.34 -4.89
C ALA A 60 5.24 -1.25 -4.12
N ALA A 61 4.99 -0.15 -4.82
CA ALA A 61 4.56 1.09 -4.22
C ALA A 61 3.24 1.50 -4.84
N LYS A 62 2.35 2.02 -4.01
CA LYS A 62 1.00 2.41 -4.39
C LYS A 62 0.81 3.87 -4.05
N GLN A 63 0.25 4.62 -4.97
CA GLN A 63 -0.31 5.92 -4.66
C GLN A 63 -1.82 5.77 -4.49
N ILE A 64 -2.32 6.12 -3.31
CA ILE A 64 -3.74 6.29 -3.05
C ILE A 64 -4.00 7.79 -3.01
N ARG A 65 -4.93 8.28 -3.83
CA ARG A 65 -5.29 9.70 -3.87
C ARG A 65 -6.79 9.89 -3.98
N ARG A 66 -7.29 11.05 -3.56
CA ARG A 66 -8.70 11.39 -3.77
C ARG A 66 -8.98 11.63 -5.25
N SER A 67 -10.15 11.17 -5.69
CA SER A 67 -10.71 11.39 -7.01
C SER A 67 -12.16 11.89 -6.88
N GLY A 68 -12.77 12.33 -7.99
CA GLY A 68 -14.11 12.91 -7.98
C GLY A 68 -15.22 11.99 -7.44
N SER A 69 -14.99 10.67 -7.39
CA SER A 69 -15.95 9.67 -6.89
C SER A 69 -15.47 8.90 -5.65
N GLY A 70 -14.34 9.29 -5.02
CA GLY A 70 -13.82 8.62 -3.84
C GLY A 70 -12.30 8.56 -3.83
N TYR A 71 -11.74 7.35 -3.74
CA TYR A 71 -10.30 7.12 -3.86
C TYR A 71 -9.98 6.43 -5.18
N GLU A 72 -8.82 6.76 -5.72
CA GLU A 72 -8.18 6.02 -6.80
C GLU A 72 -6.84 5.46 -6.32
N LEU A 73 -6.43 4.34 -6.92
CA LEU A 73 -5.17 3.68 -6.63
C LEU A 73 -4.36 3.55 -7.92
N VAL A 74 -3.10 3.99 -7.85
CA VAL A 74 -2.10 3.80 -8.90
C VAL A 74 -1.05 2.84 -8.36
N ASP A 75 -0.92 1.67 -8.97
CA ASP A 75 0.21 0.78 -8.72
C ASP A 75 1.40 1.29 -9.52
N LEU A 76 2.47 1.66 -8.85
CA LEU A 76 3.62 2.32 -9.46
C LEU A 76 4.59 1.32 -10.13
N LEU A 77 4.39 0.02 -9.90
CA LEU A 77 5.21 -1.05 -10.47
C LEU A 77 4.60 -1.64 -11.75
N TYR A 78 3.28 -1.65 -11.89
CA TYR A 78 2.57 -2.39 -12.96
C TYR A 78 1.53 -1.56 -13.73
N ASP A 79 1.68 -0.24 -13.82
CA ASP A 79 0.64 0.62 -14.41
C ASP A 79 0.35 0.33 -15.89
N ASP A 80 1.36 -0.15 -16.63
CA ASP A 80 1.29 -0.52 -18.04
C ASP A 80 0.90 -2.00 -18.31
N GLU A 81 1.10 -2.89 -17.34
CA GLU A 81 0.77 -4.32 -17.47
C GLU A 81 -0.58 -4.70 -16.85
N GLU A 82 -0.98 -4.02 -15.79
CA GLU A 82 -2.16 -4.35 -15.00
C GLU A 82 -3.26 -3.28 -15.11
N GLN A 83 -4.51 -3.75 -15.15
CA GLN A 83 -5.67 -2.91 -14.91
C GLN A 83 -6.03 -2.97 -13.44
N ILE A 84 -6.25 -1.81 -12.82
CA ILE A 84 -6.65 -1.70 -11.42
C ILE A 84 -8.11 -1.28 -11.35
N LYS A 85 -8.89 -1.98 -10.53
CA LYS A 85 -10.25 -1.60 -10.18
C LYS A 85 -10.39 -1.51 -8.67
N VAL A 86 -10.62 -0.31 -8.17
CA VAL A 86 -11.03 -0.10 -6.77
C VAL A 86 -12.46 -0.62 -6.61
N VAL A 87 -12.67 -1.50 -5.63
CA VAL A 87 -13.97 -2.10 -5.31
C VAL A 87 -14.62 -1.36 -4.14
N HIS A 88 -13.83 -1.03 -3.13
CA HIS A 88 -14.25 -0.28 -1.96
C HIS A 88 -13.10 0.60 -1.47
N ALA A 89 -13.41 1.78 -0.93
CA ALA A 89 -12.42 2.63 -0.28
C ALA A 89 -13.08 3.56 0.74
N GLY A 90 -12.38 3.79 1.84
CA GLY A 90 -12.74 4.74 2.89
C GLY A 90 -11.49 5.16 3.66
N ASP A 91 -11.64 6.04 4.66
CA ASP A 91 -10.49 6.62 5.34
C ASP A 91 -9.58 5.57 6.03
N GLY A 92 -10.13 4.42 6.43
CA GLY A 92 -9.42 3.33 7.11
C GLY A 92 -9.01 2.13 6.24
N GLY A 93 -9.28 2.14 4.92
CA GLY A 93 -8.94 1.00 4.08
C GLY A 93 -9.34 1.11 2.61
N ILE A 94 -8.73 0.28 1.77
CA ILE A 94 -8.99 0.17 0.34
C ILE A 94 -8.97 -1.28 -0.12
N ASP A 95 -10.00 -1.67 -0.86
CA ASP A 95 -10.08 -2.96 -1.54
C ASP A 95 -10.03 -2.74 -3.04
N PHE A 96 -9.16 -3.48 -3.72
CA PHE A 96 -8.99 -3.35 -5.16
C PHE A 96 -8.56 -4.67 -5.80
N VAL A 97 -8.81 -4.79 -7.10
CA VAL A 97 -8.37 -5.93 -7.92
C VAL A 97 -7.38 -5.42 -8.95
N ARG A 98 -6.21 -6.05 -9.02
CA ARG A 98 -5.28 -5.91 -10.13
C ARG A 98 -5.50 -7.06 -11.10
N THR A 99 -5.73 -6.79 -12.37
CA THR A 99 -5.90 -7.81 -13.40
C THR A 99 -4.83 -7.63 -14.46
N ASN A 100 -4.01 -8.65 -14.68
CA ASN A 100 -3.05 -8.66 -15.76
C ASN A 100 -3.80 -8.64 -17.11
N ARG A 101 -3.46 -7.68 -17.97
CA ARG A 101 -4.19 -7.46 -19.24
C ARG A 101 -4.06 -8.61 -20.23
N LEU A 102 -2.99 -9.41 -20.13
CA LEU A 102 -2.69 -10.50 -21.07
C LEU A 102 -3.18 -11.85 -20.54
N SER A 103 -2.85 -12.20 -19.30
CA SER A 103 -3.18 -13.52 -18.74
C SER A 103 -4.58 -13.60 -18.15
N GLY A 104 -5.21 -12.47 -17.84
CA GLY A 104 -6.49 -12.42 -17.12
C GLY A 104 -6.38 -12.81 -15.65
N CYS A 105 -5.18 -13.14 -15.15
CA CYS A 105 -4.94 -13.36 -13.73
C CYS A 105 -5.33 -12.12 -12.93
N ALA A 106 -6.10 -12.30 -11.88
CA ALA A 106 -6.60 -11.26 -11.01
C ALA A 106 -6.10 -11.46 -9.58
N THR A 107 -5.47 -10.43 -9.02
CA THR A 107 -5.07 -10.37 -7.61
C THR A 107 -5.99 -9.43 -6.86
N SER A 108 -6.82 -9.98 -5.98
CA SER A 108 -7.65 -9.21 -5.06
C SER A 108 -6.81 -8.77 -3.86
N HIS A 109 -6.90 -7.50 -3.50
CA HIS A 109 -6.25 -6.91 -2.35
C HIS A 109 -7.31 -6.36 -1.41
N SER A 110 -7.17 -6.65 -0.13
CA SER A 110 -7.92 -5.96 0.93
C SER A 110 -6.91 -5.35 1.89
N CYS A 111 -6.87 -4.01 1.91
CA CYS A 111 -5.88 -3.23 2.64
C CYS A 111 -6.55 -2.39 3.73
N VAL A 112 -5.99 -2.44 4.92
CA VAL A 112 -6.46 -1.69 6.09
C VAL A 112 -5.35 -0.83 6.66
N LEU A 113 -5.73 0.37 7.10
CA LEU A 113 -4.87 1.25 7.88
C LEU A 113 -4.74 0.68 9.28
N ASP A 114 -3.58 0.09 9.58
CA ASP A 114 -3.27 -0.46 10.91
C ASP A 114 -2.92 0.68 11.87
N GLN A 115 -2.14 1.66 11.38
CA GLN A 115 -1.76 2.89 12.08
C GLN A 115 -1.60 4.02 11.05
N ALA A 116 -1.50 5.28 11.49
CA ALA A 116 -1.42 6.44 10.60
C ALA A 116 -0.38 6.30 9.46
N ASP A 117 0.73 5.60 9.70
CA ASP A 117 1.82 5.38 8.74
C ASP A 117 2.03 3.92 8.33
N ALA A 118 1.06 3.03 8.61
CA ALA A 118 1.14 1.61 8.29
C ALA A 118 -0.14 1.10 7.62
N LEU A 119 0.02 0.51 6.42
CA LEU A 119 -1.02 -0.23 5.73
C LEU A 119 -0.69 -1.73 5.76
N PHE A 120 -1.69 -2.55 6.01
CA PHE A 120 -1.59 -4.00 5.93
C PHE A 120 -2.55 -4.50 4.86
N CYS A 121 -2.06 -5.33 3.94
CA CYS A 121 -2.87 -5.91 2.87
C CYS A 121 -2.88 -7.43 2.96
N THR A 122 -4.05 -8.02 2.71
CA THR A 122 -4.21 -9.44 2.38
C THR A 122 -4.47 -9.57 0.89
N LEU A 123 -3.91 -10.62 0.29
CA LEU A 123 -3.91 -10.81 -1.14
C LEU A 123 -4.28 -12.25 -1.54
N GLU A 124 -5.08 -12.37 -2.59
CA GLU A 124 -5.34 -13.65 -3.26
C GLU A 124 -5.30 -13.47 -4.77
N THR A 125 -4.45 -14.26 -5.43
CA THR A 125 -4.35 -14.32 -6.89
C THR A 125 -5.11 -15.52 -7.41
N ARG A 126 -6.04 -15.25 -8.32
CA ARG A 126 -6.74 -16.26 -9.11
C ARG A 126 -6.44 -16.09 -10.58
N CYS A 127 -6.25 -17.19 -11.28
CA CYS A 127 -6.00 -17.19 -12.71
C CYS A 127 -6.97 -18.12 -13.43
N PRO A 128 -7.43 -17.74 -14.64
CA PRO A 128 -8.18 -18.63 -15.51
C PRO A 128 -7.25 -19.74 -16.01
N GLN A 129 -7.50 -20.98 -15.60
CA GLN A 129 -6.82 -22.18 -16.07
C GLN A 129 -7.84 -23.20 -16.56
N ALA A 130 -7.72 -23.60 -17.83
CA ALA A 130 -8.63 -24.55 -18.48
C ALA A 130 -10.13 -24.22 -18.30
N GLY A 131 -10.49 -22.93 -18.30
CA GLY A 131 -11.86 -22.46 -18.14
C GLY A 131 -12.37 -22.41 -16.69
N THR A 132 -11.50 -22.60 -15.70
CA THR A 132 -11.82 -22.48 -14.27
C THR A 132 -10.89 -21.49 -13.58
N GLU A 133 -11.41 -20.74 -12.61
CA GLU A 133 -10.58 -19.87 -11.76
C GLU A 133 -9.87 -20.70 -10.71
N GLN A 134 -8.54 -20.68 -10.71
CA GLN A 134 -7.72 -21.38 -9.74
C GLN A 134 -6.95 -20.39 -8.87
N VAL A 135 -6.92 -20.64 -7.56
CA VAL A 135 -6.06 -19.88 -6.65
C VAL A 135 -4.61 -20.32 -6.89
N LEU A 136 -3.76 -19.39 -7.31
CA LEU A 136 -2.33 -19.64 -7.54
C LEU A 136 -1.44 -18.99 -6.50
N TRP A 137 -1.95 -18.02 -5.73
CA TRP A 137 -1.15 -17.40 -4.69
C TRP A 137 -2.03 -16.78 -3.61
N ARG A 138 -1.58 -16.88 -2.37
CA ARG A 138 -2.10 -16.09 -1.25
C ARG A 138 -0.95 -15.55 -0.43
N GLY A 139 -1.12 -14.35 0.05
CA GLY A 139 -0.13 -13.74 0.92
C GLY A 139 -0.64 -12.47 1.57
N GLU A 140 0.29 -11.83 2.24
CA GLU A 140 0.08 -10.58 2.95
C GLU A 140 1.30 -9.68 2.75
N GLU A 141 1.06 -8.38 2.78
CA GLU A 141 2.05 -7.34 2.54
C GLU A 141 1.88 -6.23 3.59
N ARG A 142 3.00 -5.69 4.06
CA ARG A 142 3.06 -4.56 4.96
C ARG A 142 3.65 -3.37 4.26
N TYR A 143 2.99 -2.24 4.38
CA TYR A 143 3.38 -1.01 3.73
C TYR A 143 3.65 0.07 4.75
N ALA A 144 4.73 0.82 4.54
CA ALA A 144 4.98 2.06 5.26
C ALA A 144 4.56 3.26 4.40
N ARG A 145 3.98 4.28 5.03
CA ARG A 145 3.76 5.57 4.39
C ARG A 145 5.10 6.23 4.11
N ARG A 146 5.25 6.82 2.92
CA ARG A 146 6.45 7.56 2.55
C ARG A 146 6.12 8.90 1.91
N VAL A 147 6.94 9.88 2.24
CA VAL A 147 6.99 11.17 1.55
C VAL A 147 8.15 11.08 0.55
N SER A 148 8.09 11.78 -0.58
CA SER A 148 9.18 11.74 -1.58
C SER A 148 9.29 10.43 -2.40
N CYS A 149 8.26 9.56 -2.37
CA CYS A 149 8.13 8.40 -3.29
C CYS A 149 7.22 8.71 -4.49
N GLU A 150 6.92 9.99 -4.74
CA GLU A 150 6.11 10.39 -5.89
C GLU A 150 6.80 9.94 -7.19
N ARG A 151 6.01 9.55 -8.18
CA ARG A 151 6.52 9.26 -9.52
C ARG A 151 7.02 10.55 -10.18
N ASP A 152 8.32 10.84 -10.04
CA ASP A 152 9.04 11.86 -10.80
C ASP A 152 9.40 11.38 -12.21
N GLY A 153 8.43 11.41 -13.14
CA GLY A 153 8.48 10.85 -14.50
C GLY A 153 9.81 11.03 -15.26
N LYS A 154 10.53 12.12 -15.00
CA LYS A 154 11.82 12.42 -15.63
C LYS A 154 12.96 11.53 -15.10
N ARG A 155 12.99 11.24 -13.80
CA ARG A 155 14.03 10.40 -13.19
C ARG A 155 13.86 8.94 -13.56
N GLN A 156 12.62 8.43 -13.61
CA GLN A 156 12.42 7.04 -14.03
C GLN A 156 12.74 6.83 -15.51
N GLN A 157 12.44 7.80 -16.40
CA GLN A 157 12.86 7.74 -17.80
C GLN A 157 14.38 7.65 -17.98
N GLN A 158 15.15 8.10 -16.98
CA GLN A 158 16.62 8.01 -16.95
C GLN A 158 17.14 6.77 -16.22
N GLY A 159 16.26 5.85 -15.81
CA GLY A 159 16.62 4.65 -15.06
C GLY A 159 17.09 4.93 -13.63
N ILE A 160 16.83 6.12 -13.09
CA ILE A 160 17.25 6.51 -11.75
C ILE A 160 16.16 6.10 -10.76
N PRO A 161 16.44 5.21 -9.79
CA PRO A 161 15.48 4.85 -8.76
C PRO A 161 14.99 6.09 -7.99
N VAL A 162 13.70 6.11 -7.66
CA VAL A 162 13.14 7.12 -6.76
C VAL A 162 13.63 6.78 -5.36
N ARG A 163 14.40 7.69 -4.75
CA ARG A 163 14.78 7.55 -3.34
C ARG A 163 13.64 8.03 -2.46
N CYS A 164 12.92 7.09 -1.88
CA CYS A 164 12.00 7.30 -0.78
C CYS A 164 12.74 7.81 0.46
N ARG A 165 12.17 8.79 1.19
CA ARG A 165 12.71 9.29 2.45
C ARG A 165 11.79 8.92 3.61
#